data_AF-A0AAJ0CZF0-F1
#
_entry.id   AF-A0AAJ0CZF0-F1
#
_cell.length_a   1.000
_cell.length_b   1.000
_cell.length_c   1.000
_cell.angle_alpha   90.00
_cell.angle_beta   90.00
_cell.angle_gamma   90.00
#
_symmetry.space_group_name_H-M   'P 1'
#
loop_
_entity.id
_entity.type
_entity.pdbx_description
1 polymer ?
#
loop_
_entity_poly.entity_id
_entity_poly.type
_entity_poly.pdbx_seq_one_letter_code
_entity_poly.pdbx_strand_id
1 'polypeptide(L)'
;MATELSKIAKQVYIAHRHGATILPRWVNDRPVDHVRTYRKYCILQLMSKYTPGLWEKTMNHVISGLQHKIYDLKPEWRFTPAPSIANQRPLVSDDLVARLTDGSVISTHGLEEVIDSTTVQTSDGQQYEVDAILFCTGFSVDYSVAGTDSDPTRATTKDWKMSSGANGRPLPRLYQNIFSLDHPNSLAFMGNLSFMNPAFFMFDLAAMAVAQLWKGNAAFPPQAEMERVVDEHHAWVCHLSARGSVMPAIVKASDWMDWVNDVAGTNLGRYLGYGIAGWKFWLKDREFCRVLMDGLLSPHAYRLFPGKRKEWSGARKAIIAMEKDREARFGPME
;
A
#
# COMPACT_ATOMS: atom_id res chain seq x y z
N MET A 1 -3.96 12.99 -14.17
CA MET A 1 -3.35 14.05 -15.00
C MET A 1 -3.73 13.88 -16.46
N ALA A 2 -3.30 12.80 -17.14
CA ALA A 2 -3.63 12.57 -18.54
C ALA A 2 -5.13 12.65 -18.88
N THR A 3 -5.99 11.99 -18.07
CA THR A 3 -7.46 12.01 -18.24
C THR A 3 -8.11 13.39 -18.04
N GLU A 4 -7.48 14.28 -17.27
CA GLU A 4 -7.97 15.66 -17.09
C GLU A 4 -7.50 16.54 -18.24
N LEU A 5 -6.24 16.41 -18.64
CA LEU A 5 -5.69 17.15 -19.77
C LEU A 5 -6.38 16.79 -21.08
N SER A 6 -6.82 15.54 -21.26
CA SER A 6 -7.50 15.12 -22.49
C SER A 6 -8.87 15.77 -22.71
N LYS A 7 -9.39 16.51 -21.72
CA LYS A 7 -10.60 17.33 -21.86
C LYS A 7 -10.34 18.68 -22.54
N ILE A 8 -9.09 19.14 -22.57
CA ILE A 8 -8.71 20.49 -23.05
C ILE A 8 -7.57 20.49 -24.07
N ALA A 9 -6.68 19.50 -24.03
CA ALA A 9 -5.57 19.37 -24.96
C ALA A 9 -6.04 18.78 -26.29
N LYS A 10 -5.37 19.18 -27.39
CA LYS A 10 -5.63 18.62 -28.72
C LYS A 10 -5.37 17.12 -28.77
N GLN A 11 -4.33 16.66 -28.08
CA GLN A 11 -3.98 15.25 -27.94
C GLN A 11 -3.18 15.03 -26.65
N VAL A 12 -3.37 13.89 -25.99
CA VAL A 12 -2.54 13.47 -24.85
C VAL A 12 -1.90 12.11 -25.14
N TYR A 13 -0.62 11.98 -24.82
CA TYR A 13 0.13 10.73 -24.89
C TYR A 13 0.54 10.28 -23.47
N ILE A 14 0.38 8.99 -23.15
CA ILE A 14 0.93 8.38 -21.93
C ILE A 14 2.08 7.47 -22.34
N ALA A 15 3.29 7.95 -22.14
CA ALA A 15 4.52 7.19 -22.34
C ALA A 15 4.83 6.33 -21.11
N HIS A 16 4.98 5.02 -21.29
CA HIS A 16 5.36 4.12 -20.21
C HIS A 16 6.23 2.94 -20.68
N ARG A 17 7.10 2.49 -19.76
CA ARG A 17 8.08 1.41 -19.98
C ARG A 17 7.56 0.04 -19.54
N HIS A 18 6.56 0.02 -18.66
CA HIS A 18 6.02 -1.20 -18.07
C HIS A 18 4.50 -1.10 -18.04
N GLY A 19 3.84 -2.25 -18.11
CA GLY A 19 2.39 -2.32 -17.94
C GLY A 19 1.94 -1.93 -16.53
N ALA A 20 0.63 -1.89 -16.33
CA ALA A 20 0.02 -1.59 -15.04
C ALA A 20 -1.34 -2.26 -14.95
N THR A 21 -1.69 -2.72 -13.75
CA THR A 21 -3.09 -3.08 -13.47
C THR A 21 -3.90 -1.82 -13.32
N ILE A 22 -5.02 -1.70 -14.04
CA ILE A 22 -5.97 -0.59 -13.95
C ILE A 22 -7.24 -1.08 -13.27
N LEU A 23 -7.67 -0.41 -12.21
CA LEU A 23 -8.92 -0.70 -11.51
C LEU A 23 -9.77 0.57 -11.37
N PRO A 24 -11.10 0.49 -11.47
CA PRO A 24 -11.96 1.62 -11.09
C PRO A 24 -12.07 1.72 -9.56
N ARG A 25 -12.60 2.84 -9.09
CA ARG A 25 -13.06 2.98 -7.70
C ARG A 25 -14.36 2.19 -7.46
N TRP A 26 -15.20 2.07 -8.49
CA TRP A 26 -16.55 1.53 -8.41
C TRP A 26 -16.76 0.35 -9.35
N VAL A 27 -17.41 -0.69 -8.86
CA VAL A 27 -17.86 -1.85 -9.64
C VAL A 27 -19.27 -2.21 -9.19
N ASN A 28 -20.23 -2.28 -10.12
CA ASN A 28 -21.64 -2.55 -9.83
C ASN A 28 -22.19 -1.67 -8.69
N ASP A 29 -21.97 -0.35 -8.79
CA ASP A 29 -22.38 0.66 -7.79
C ASP A 29 -21.83 0.46 -6.37
N ARG A 30 -20.79 -0.37 -6.22
CA ARG A 30 -20.11 -0.62 -4.93
C ARG A 30 -18.63 -0.19 -5.00
N PRO A 31 -18.09 0.42 -3.95
CA PRO A 31 -16.66 0.69 -3.86
C PRO A 31 -15.84 -0.60 -3.81
N VAL A 32 -14.76 -0.68 -4.60
CA VAL A 32 -13.91 -1.88 -4.69
C VAL A 32 -13.20 -2.19 -3.36
N ASP A 33 -12.93 -1.18 -2.54
CA ASP A 33 -12.26 -1.32 -1.24
C ASP A 33 -13.21 -1.74 -0.10
N HIS A 34 -14.53 -1.63 -0.29
CA HIS A 34 -15.53 -1.98 0.72
C HIS A 34 -15.77 -3.49 0.88
N VAL A 35 -15.11 -4.34 0.08
CA VAL A 35 -15.20 -5.81 0.19
C VAL A 35 -14.32 -6.40 1.29
N ARG A 36 -13.55 -5.55 1.99
CA ARG A 36 -12.52 -5.96 2.96
C ARG A 36 -13.12 -6.16 4.34
N THR A 37 -13.14 -7.41 4.78
CA THR A 37 -13.51 -7.82 6.14
C THR A 37 -12.28 -8.18 6.97
N TYR A 38 -12.41 -8.15 8.29
CA TYR A 38 -11.35 -8.64 9.18
C TYR A 38 -11.08 -10.14 8.94
N ARG A 39 -12.11 -10.96 8.68
CA ARG A 39 -11.95 -12.38 8.38
C ARG A 39 -11.13 -12.61 7.11
N LYS A 40 -11.46 -11.94 6.00
CA LYS A 40 -10.70 -12.02 4.75
C LYS A 40 -9.26 -11.56 4.97
N TYR A 41 -9.08 -10.48 5.74
CA TYR A 41 -7.75 -10.01 6.14
C TYR A 41 -6.95 -11.10 6.88
N CYS A 42 -7.50 -11.78 7.89
CA CYS A 42 -6.80 -12.85 8.60
C CYS A 42 -6.42 -14.02 7.67
N ILE A 43 -7.32 -14.44 6.78
CA ILE A 43 -7.04 -15.52 5.82
C ILE A 43 -5.87 -15.13 4.90
N LEU A 44 -5.92 -13.92 4.33
CA LEU A 44 -4.87 -13.42 3.44
C LEU A 44 -3.54 -13.20 4.19
N GLN A 45 -3.59 -12.79 5.46
CA GLN A 45 -2.42 -12.64 6.30
C GLN A 45 -1.74 -13.99 6.56
N LEU A 46 -2.50 -15.03 6.89
CA LEU A 46 -1.99 -16.39 7.07
C LEU A 46 -1.38 -16.93 5.77
N MET A 47 -2.05 -16.75 4.64
CA MET A 47 -1.51 -17.14 3.32
C MET A 47 -0.20 -16.39 3.02
N SER A 48 -0.15 -15.09 3.25
CA SER A 48 1.07 -14.29 3.01
C SER A 48 2.24 -14.76 3.89
N LYS A 49 1.98 -15.23 5.11
CA LYS A 49 3.01 -15.63 6.08
C LYS A 49 3.54 -17.04 5.78
N TYR A 50 2.66 -17.99 5.51
CA TYR A 50 3.02 -19.41 5.38
C TYR A 50 3.18 -19.87 3.93
N THR A 51 2.50 -19.23 2.97
CA THR A 51 2.52 -19.61 1.55
C THR A 51 2.63 -18.37 0.64
N PRO A 52 3.68 -17.53 0.78
CA PRO A 52 3.79 -16.24 0.08
C PRO A 52 3.68 -16.34 -1.44
N GLY A 53 4.22 -17.40 -2.06
CA GLY A 53 4.08 -17.62 -3.51
C GLY A 53 2.65 -17.96 -3.94
N LEU A 54 1.87 -18.67 -3.11
CA LEU A 54 0.45 -18.93 -3.37
C LEU A 54 -0.36 -17.66 -3.15
N TRP A 55 -0.07 -16.89 -2.10
CA TRP A 55 -0.68 -15.60 -1.85
C TRP A 55 -0.50 -14.66 -3.05
N GLU A 56 0.73 -14.53 -3.55
CA GLU A 56 1.05 -13.67 -4.69
C GLU A 56 0.29 -14.11 -5.96
N LYS A 57 0.31 -15.40 -6.30
CA LYS A 57 -0.44 -15.96 -7.45
C LYS A 57 -1.94 -15.71 -7.31
N THR A 58 -2.50 -15.96 -6.13
CA THR A 58 -3.93 -15.77 -5.86
C THR A 58 -4.32 -14.31 -6.02
N MET A 59 -3.53 -13.39 -5.46
CA MET A 59 -3.84 -11.96 -5.54
C MET A 59 -3.68 -11.38 -6.93
N ASN A 60 -2.64 -11.78 -7.66
CA ASN A 60 -2.50 -11.41 -9.07
C ASN A 60 -3.68 -11.96 -9.91
N HIS A 61 -4.12 -13.20 -9.66
CA HIS A 61 -5.25 -13.78 -10.38
C HIS A 61 -6.58 -13.06 -10.06
N VAL A 62 -6.87 -12.79 -8.78
CA VAL A 62 -8.10 -12.08 -8.39
C VAL A 62 -8.13 -10.66 -8.97
N ILE A 63 -7.02 -9.93 -8.88
CA ILE A 63 -6.94 -8.54 -9.34
C ILE A 63 -6.97 -8.46 -10.87
N SER A 64 -6.22 -9.31 -11.56
CA SER A 64 -6.25 -9.40 -13.02
C SER A 64 -7.64 -9.85 -13.52
N GLY A 65 -8.23 -10.85 -12.86
CA GLY A 65 -9.58 -11.32 -13.18
C GLY A 65 -10.64 -10.24 -13.01
N LEU A 66 -10.53 -9.41 -11.96
CA LEU A 66 -11.40 -8.24 -11.77
C LEU A 66 -11.22 -7.23 -12.92
N GLN A 67 -9.98 -6.88 -13.27
CA GLN A 67 -9.69 -5.99 -14.39
C GLN A 67 -10.28 -6.52 -15.71
N HIS A 68 -10.04 -7.78 -16.05
CA HIS A 68 -10.55 -8.40 -17.28
C HIS A 68 -12.08 -8.50 -17.32
N LYS A 69 -12.73 -8.59 -16.16
CA LYS A 69 -14.20 -8.57 -16.08
C LYS A 69 -14.77 -7.17 -16.34
N ILE A 70 -14.04 -6.12 -15.98
CA ILE A 70 -14.50 -4.72 -16.08
C ILE A 70 -14.12 -4.11 -17.42
N TYR A 71 -12.92 -4.41 -17.92
CA TYR A 71 -12.32 -3.77 -19.07
C TYR A 71 -11.84 -4.76 -20.10
N ASP A 72 -12.13 -4.46 -21.37
CA ASP A 72 -11.48 -5.08 -22.52
C ASP A 72 -10.23 -4.27 -22.89
N LEU A 73 -9.12 -4.56 -22.22
CA LEU A 73 -7.87 -3.84 -22.46
C LEU A 73 -7.23 -4.32 -23.76
N LYS A 74 -7.12 -3.40 -24.73
CA LYS A 74 -6.52 -3.70 -26.02
C LYS A 74 -5.00 -3.87 -25.89
N PRO A 75 -4.38 -4.89 -26.54
CA PRO A 75 -2.93 -5.14 -26.44
C PRO A 75 -2.06 -3.93 -26.82
N GLU A 76 -2.48 -3.13 -27.79
CA GLU A 76 -1.79 -1.92 -28.24
C GLU A 76 -1.65 -0.85 -27.14
N TRP A 77 -2.48 -0.91 -26.09
CA TRP A 77 -2.33 0.00 -24.95
C TRP A 77 -1.18 -0.39 -24.01
N ARG A 78 -0.62 -1.60 -24.17
CA ARG A 78 0.61 -2.06 -23.49
C ARG A 78 0.56 -2.11 -21.95
N PHE A 79 -0.64 -2.21 -21.37
CA PHE A 79 -0.80 -2.37 -19.91
C PHE A 79 -0.53 -3.80 -19.42
N THR A 80 -0.39 -4.76 -20.33
CA THR A 80 -0.12 -6.18 -20.05
C THR A 80 1.24 -6.59 -20.64
N PRO A 81 2.08 -7.36 -19.93
CA PRO A 81 1.89 -7.85 -18.57
C PRO A 81 2.06 -6.73 -17.53
N ALA A 82 1.17 -6.72 -16.54
CA ALA A 82 1.29 -5.84 -15.39
C ALA A 82 2.28 -6.42 -14.36
N PRO A 83 3.07 -5.57 -13.68
CA PRO A 83 3.88 -6.00 -12.55
C PRO A 83 3.04 -6.65 -11.45
N SER A 84 3.66 -7.54 -10.68
CA SER A 84 3.00 -8.20 -9.55
C SER A 84 2.50 -7.18 -8.52
N ILE A 85 1.35 -7.48 -7.92
CA ILE A 85 0.76 -6.69 -6.82
C ILE A 85 1.65 -6.69 -5.57
N ALA A 86 2.59 -7.64 -5.49
CA ALA A 86 3.62 -7.69 -4.46
C ALA A 86 4.67 -6.58 -4.65
N ASN A 87 4.86 -6.11 -5.89
CA ASN A 87 5.83 -5.07 -6.25
C ASN A 87 5.17 -3.71 -6.39
N GLN A 88 4.03 -3.64 -7.07
CA GLN A 88 3.37 -2.39 -7.45
C GLN A 88 1.88 -2.37 -7.10
N ARG A 89 1.38 -1.17 -6.83
CA ARG A 89 -0.05 -0.95 -6.61
C ARG A 89 -0.76 -0.83 -7.96
N PRO A 90 -2.01 -1.31 -8.08
CA PRO A 90 -2.85 -0.99 -9.22
C PRO A 90 -3.02 0.52 -9.38
N LEU A 91 -3.06 0.98 -10.63
CA LEU A 91 -3.50 2.31 -11.00
C LEU A 91 -5.01 2.37 -10.83
N VAL A 92 -5.48 3.31 -10.00
CA VAL A 92 -6.91 3.53 -9.78
C VAL A 92 -7.39 4.67 -10.67
N SER A 93 -8.27 4.38 -11.63
CA SER A 93 -8.85 5.37 -12.53
C SER A 93 -10.16 4.87 -13.13
N ASP A 94 -11.22 5.68 -13.06
CA ASP A 94 -12.51 5.34 -13.67
C ASP A 94 -12.58 5.74 -15.14
N ASP A 95 -11.82 6.77 -15.54
CA ASP A 95 -11.93 7.38 -16.86
C ASP A 95 -10.84 6.91 -17.85
N LEU A 96 -9.72 6.36 -17.36
CA LEU A 96 -8.55 6.10 -18.22
C LEU A 96 -8.89 5.19 -19.39
N VAL A 97 -9.61 4.09 -19.15
CA VAL A 97 -9.98 3.13 -20.21
C VAL A 97 -10.92 3.77 -21.22
N ALA A 98 -11.86 4.61 -20.78
CA ALA A 98 -12.74 5.34 -21.68
C ALA A 98 -11.96 6.30 -22.59
N ARG A 99 -10.96 7.02 -22.04
CA ARG A 99 -10.11 7.95 -22.80
C ARG A 99 -9.13 7.27 -23.76
N LEU A 100 -8.71 6.05 -23.42
CA LEU A 100 -7.94 5.22 -24.35
C LEU A 100 -8.82 4.68 -25.48
N THR A 101 -10.10 4.40 -25.19
CA THR A 101 -11.06 3.88 -26.16
C THR A 101 -11.48 4.94 -27.17
N ASP A 102 -11.74 6.17 -26.73
CA ASP A 102 -12.14 7.28 -27.58
C ASP A 102 -10.96 7.97 -28.32
N GLY A 103 -9.73 7.60 -28.00
CA GLY A 103 -8.51 8.13 -28.63
C GLY A 103 -8.04 9.49 -28.09
N SER A 104 -8.75 10.10 -27.14
CA SER A 104 -8.32 11.35 -26.49
C SER A 104 -7.04 11.19 -25.68
N VAL A 105 -6.73 9.96 -25.26
CA VAL A 105 -5.45 9.56 -24.70
C VAL A 105 -4.87 8.41 -25.53
N ILE A 106 -3.63 8.55 -25.97
CA ILE A 106 -2.89 7.51 -26.70
C ILE A 106 -1.80 6.94 -25.79
N SER A 107 -1.72 5.61 -25.67
CA SER A 107 -0.63 4.94 -24.97
C SER A 107 0.56 4.76 -25.90
N THR A 108 1.77 5.09 -25.45
CA THR A 108 2.99 5.01 -26.25
C THR A 108 4.11 4.30 -25.49
N HIS A 109 5.14 3.88 -26.23
CA HIS A 109 6.40 3.42 -25.65
C HIS A 109 7.03 4.51 -24.77
N GLY A 110 7.93 4.08 -23.88
CA GLY A 110 8.63 5.01 -22.99
C GLY A 110 9.38 6.05 -23.81
N LEU A 111 9.42 7.29 -23.29
CA LEU A 111 10.24 8.34 -23.87
C LEU A 111 11.71 7.90 -23.88
N GLU A 112 12.34 7.99 -25.05
CA GLU A 112 13.75 7.67 -25.28
C GLU A 112 14.58 8.96 -25.41
N GLU A 113 14.16 9.86 -26.31
CA GLU A 113 14.91 11.07 -26.63
C GLU A 113 13.98 12.26 -26.94
N VAL A 114 14.42 13.47 -26.58
CA VAL A 114 13.84 14.73 -27.06
C VAL A 114 14.71 15.19 -28.22
N ILE A 115 14.19 15.07 -29.44
CA ILE A 115 14.96 15.28 -30.68
C ILE A 115 15.19 16.78 -30.92
N ASP A 116 14.15 17.58 -30.71
CA ASP A 116 14.20 19.04 -30.88
C ASP A 116 13.14 19.72 -29.98
N SER A 117 12.83 20.99 -30.24
CA SER A 117 11.89 21.78 -29.43
C SER A 117 10.45 21.27 -29.40
N THR A 118 10.06 20.44 -30.38
CA THR A 118 8.67 19.97 -30.56
C THR A 118 8.58 18.47 -30.77
N THR A 119 9.68 17.78 -31.04
CA THR A 119 9.67 16.37 -31.42
C THR A 119 10.29 15.49 -30.33
N VAL A 120 9.57 14.44 -29.96
CA VAL A 120 10.08 13.38 -29.07
C VAL A 120 10.07 12.04 -29.77
N GLN A 121 11.04 11.18 -29.43
CA GLN A 121 11.13 9.81 -29.90
C GLN A 121 10.90 8.83 -28.75
N THR A 122 10.05 7.83 -28.99
CA THR A 122 9.82 6.73 -28.06
C THR A 122 10.73 5.55 -28.35
N SER A 123 10.85 4.63 -27.38
CA SER A 123 11.81 3.52 -27.43
C SER A 123 11.58 2.49 -28.56
N ASP A 124 10.44 2.56 -29.25
CA ASP A 124 10.14 1.77 -30.45
C ASP A 124 10.49 2.51 -31.76
N GLY A 125 11.08 3.71 -31.67
CA GLY A 125 11.47 4.53 -32.80
C GLY A 125 10.39 5.46 -33.34
N GLN A 126 9.17 5.42 -32.80
CA GLN A 126 8.11 6.35 -33.20
C GLN A 126 8.40 7.76 -32.71
N GLN A 127 8.03 8.76 -33.53
CA GLN A 127 8.18 10.17 -33.20
C GLN A 127 6.82 10.83 -33.02
N TYR A 128 6.73 11.75 -32.07
CA TYR A 128 5.52 12.52 -31.77
C TYR A 128 5.87 14.00 -31.65
N GLU A 129 5.02 14.85 -32.23
CA GLU A 129 5.05 16.29 -32.01
C GLU A 129 4.28 16.63 -30.73
N VAL A 130 4.92 17.32 -29.79
CA VAL A 130 4.36 17.67 -28.48
C VAL A 130 4.76 19.09 -28.08
N ASP A 131 3.82 19.82 -27.47
CA ASP A 131 4.08 21.18 -26.95
C ASP A 131 4.70 21.15 -25.54
N ALA A 132 4.48 20.07 -24.79
CA ALA A 132 4.92 19.93 -23.40
C ALA A 132 5.15 18.48 -22.99
N ILE A 133 6.14 18.27 -22.11
CA ILE A 133 6.43 16.99 -21.49
C ILE A 133 6.18 17.09 -19.99
N LEU A 134 5.32 16.23 -19.45
CA LEU A 134 5.01 16.20 -18.01
C LEU A 134 5.55 14.91 -17.38
N PHE A 135 6.64 15.04 -16.61
CA PHE A 135 7.24 13.91 -15.91
C PHE A 135 6.42 13.49 -14.68
N CYS A 136 5.50 12.53 -14.88
CA CYS A 136 4.72 11.90 -13.82
C CYS A 136 5.45 10.68 -13.21
N THR A 137 6.76 10.79 -12.98
CA THR A 137 7.64 9.66 -12.63
C THR A 137 7.78 9.39 -11.12
N GLY A 138 7.02 10.12 -10.30
CA GLY A 138 6.97 9.96 -8.85
C GLY A 138 7.81 10.98 -8.09
N PHE A 139 8.09 10.68 -6.83
CA PHE A 139 8.83 11.56 -5.91
C PHE A 139 9.97 10.82 -5.22
N SER A 140 11.01 11.56 -4.83
CA SER A 140 12.01 11.16 -3.84
C SER A 140 11.78 11.94 -2.54
N VAL A 141 12.20 11.37 -1.42
CA VAL A 141 12.14 12.03 -0.11
C VAL A 141 13.51 12.57 0.23
N ASP A 142 13.59 13.85 0.59
CA ASP A 142 14.79 14.47 1.13
C ASP A 142 14.77 14.41 2.67
N TYR A 143 15.85 13.89 3.25
CA TYR A 143 16.04 13.75 4.69
C TYR A 143 17.03 14.77 5.27
N SER A 144 17.48 15.76 4.47
CA SER A 144 18.45 16.78 4.87
C SER A 144 18.10 17.50 6.18
N VAL A 145 16.80 17.71 6.46
CA VAL A 145 16.31 18.31 7.71
C VAL A 145 16.69 17.53 8.97
N ALA A 146 16.92 16.23 8.87
CA ALA A 146 17.39 15.41 9.99
C ALA A 146 18.89 15.60 10.28
N GLY A 147 19.65 16.19 9.35
CA GLY A 147 21.10 16.27 9.41
C GLY A 147 21.79 14.98 8.97
N THR A 148 23.04 15.09 8.52
CA THR A 148 23.80 13.99 7.90
C THR A 148 23.90 12.75 8.79
N ASP A 149 24.09 12.93 10.10
CA ASP A 149 24.27 11.83 11.05
C ASP A 149 22.97 11.08 11.35
N SER A 150 21.81 11.74 11.18
CA SER A 150 20.49 11.14 11.41
C SER A 150 19.73 10.83 10.12
N ASP A 151 20.32 11.09 8.94
CA ASP A 151 19.74 10.72 7.66
C ASP A 151 19.60 9.19 7.60
N PRO A 152 18.36 8.64 7.49
CA PRO A 152 18.14 7.21 7.50
C PRO A 152 18.62 6.53 6.21
N THR A 153 18.96 7.30 5.18
CA THR A 153 19.39 6.80 3.87
C THR A 153 20.91 6.78 3.70
N ARG A 154 21.67 7.35 4.64
CA ARG A 154 23.14 7.45 4.58
C ARG A 154 23.86 6.10 4.38
N ALA A 155 23.26 5.02 4.88
CA ALA A 155 23.77 3.66 4.78
C ALA A 155 22.96 2.76 3.82
N THR A 156 22.32 3.34 2.78
CA THR A 156 21.63 2.57 1.74
C THR A 156 22.55 1.48 1.16
N THR A 157 22.08 0.23 1.10
CA THR A 157 22.87 -0.93 0.67
C THR A 157 23.32 -0.81 -0.79
N LYS A 158 24.49 -1.40 -1.10
CA LYS A 158 25.01 -1.42 -2.48
C LYS A 158 24.05 -2.14 -3.43
N ASP A 159 23.50 -3.27 -3.00
CA ASP A 159 22.56 -4.07 -3.78
C ASP A 159 21.32 -3.27 -4.17
N TRP A 160 20.77 -2.47 -3.25
CA TRP A 160 19.65 -1.58 -3.55
C TRP A 160 20.04 -0.49 -4.55
N LYS A 161 21.19 0.19 -4.34
CA LYS A 161 21.67 1.25 -5.24
C LYS A 161 21.86 0.76 -6.68
N MET A 162 22.31 -0.48 -6.85
CA MET A 162 22.54 -1.09 -8.16
C MET A 162 21.27 -1.67 -8.79
N SER A 163 20.17 -1.77 -8.03
CA SER A 163 18.94 -2.38 -8.52
C SER A 163 18.16 -1.44 -9.43
N SER A 164 17.84 -1.90 -10.65
CA SER A 164 16.96 -1.17 -11.57
C SER A 164 15.58 -0.90 -10.95
N GLY A 165 15.07 -1.83 -10.13
CA GLY A 165 13.79 -1.68 -9.44
C GLY A 165 13.76 -0.59 -8.36
N ALA A 166 14.93 -0.18 -7.85
CA ALA A 166 15.03 0.95 -6.92
C ALA A 166 14.66 2.28 -7.59
N ASN A 167 14.93 2.39 -8.90
CA ASN A 167 14.71 3.58 -9.71
C ASN A 167 15.37 4.83 -9.11
N GLY A 168 16.62 4.68 -8.63
CA GLY A 168 17.41 5.77 -8.04
C GLY A 168 16.92 6.30 -6.69
N ARG A 169 15.83 5.75 -6.13
CA ARG A 169 15.31 6.19 -4.82
C ARG A 169 16.17 5.60 -3.70
N PRO A 170 16.50 6.36 -2.65
CA PRO A 170 17.22 5.82 -1.50
C PRO A 170 16.34 4.84 -0.71
N LEU A 171 16.98 3.96 0.07
CA LEU A 171 16.29 3.02 0.96
C LEU A 171 16.56 3.38 2.44
N PRO A 172 15.59 3.97 3.15
CA PRO A 172 15.73 4.31 4.56
C PRO A 172 15.97 3.07 5.43
N ARG A 173 17.02 3.10 6.25
CA ARG A 173 17.32 2.11 7.29
C ARG A 173 16.66 2.50 8.59
N LEU A 174 15.41 2.06 8.74
CA LEU A 174 14.54 2.39 9.87
C LEU A 174 13.96 1.13 10.48
N TYR A 175 14.01 0.99 11.80
CA TYR A 175 13.33 -0.12 12.48
C TYR A 175 11.82 0.01 12.28
N GLN A 176 11.19 -1.05 11.74
CA GLN A 176 9.77 -1.10 11.39
C GLN A 176 9.32 0.01 10.43
N ASN A 177 10.27 0.51 9.63
CA ASN A 177 10.14 1.67 8.75
C ASN A 177 9.67 2.97 9.46
N ILE A 178 9.94 3.08 10.77
CA ILE A 178 9.52 4.23 11.58
C ILE A 178 10.70 4.80 12.37
N PHE A 179 11.42 3.97 13.11
CA PHE A 179 12.36 4.47 14.12
C PHE A 179 13.78 4.57 13.59
N SER A 180 14.49 5.65 13.96
CA SER A 180 15.94 5.74 13.75
C SER A 180 16.64 4.61 14.50
N LEU A 181 17.65 3.98 13.87
CA LEU A 181 18.49 3.01 14.54
C LEU A 181 19.45 3.67 15.54
N ASP A 182 19.84 4.92 15.34
CA ASP A 182 20.75 5.63 16.26
C ASP A 182 20.02 6.24 17.46
N HIS A 183 18.78 6.66 17.22
CA HIS A 183 17.97 7.43 18.18
C HIS A 183 16.54 6.87 18.30
N PRO A 184 16.36 5.56 18.59
CA PRO A 184 15.04 4.91 18.55
C PRO A 184 14.04 5.52 19.55
N ASN A 185 14.53 6.06 20.67
CA ASN A 185 13.71 6.63 21.74
C ASN A 185 13.35 8.12 21.55
N SER A 186 13.89 8.79 20.52
CA SER A 186 13.70 10.25 20.34
C SER A 186 13.50 10.69 18.89
N LEU A 187 13.74 9.83 17.91
CA LEU A 187 13.60 10.16 16.48
C LEU A 187 12.82 9.07 15.72
N ALA A 188 11.70 9.49 15.14
CA ALA A 188 10.86 8.66 14.28
C ALA A 188 10.55 9.41 12.96
N PHE A 189 10.61 8.67 11.86
CA PHE A 189 10.31 9.13 10.50
C PHE A 189 8.95 8.60 10.07
N MET A 190 7.94 9.44 10.20
CA MET A 190 6.57 9.12 9.79
C MET A 190 6.42 9.41 8.29
N GLY A 191 6.26 8.36 7.48
CA GLY A 191 6.10 8.49 6.03
C GLY A 191 6.61 7.30 5.22
N ASN A 192 7.39 6.41 5.85
CA ASN A 192 8.05 5.27 5.17
C ASN A 192 7.26 3.97 5.21
N LEU A 193 5.93 4.03 5.17
CA LEU A 193 5.07 2.86 5.34
C LEU A 193 4.08 2.69 4.19
N SER A 194 4.19 1.58 3.47
CA SER A 194 3.34 1.26 2.32
C SER A 194 3.00 -0.22 2.24
N PHE A 195 1.72 -0.55 2.43
CA PHE A 195 1.14 -1.83 2.07
C PHE A 195 -0.32 -1.63 1.58
N MET A 196 -1.08 -2.69 1.27
CA MET A 196 -2.45 -2.58 0.74
C MET A 196 -3.45 -2.12 1.83
N ASN A 197 -3.32 -0.87 2.27
CA ASN A 197 -4.16 -0.21 3.27
C ASN A 197 -4.14 1.31 3.08
N PRO A 198 -5.19 2.04 3.51
CA PRO A 198 -5.18 3.51 3.49
C PRO A 198 -4.06 4.09 4.37
N ALA A 199 -3.38 5.12 3.88
CA ALA A 199 -2.27 5.75 4.58
C ALA A 199 -2.65 6.28 5.96
N PHE A 200 -3.79 6.96 6.09
CA PHE A 200 -4.27 7.51 7.37
C PHE A 200 -4.42 6.44 8.44
N PHE A 201 -4.91 5.26 8.06
CA PHE A 201 -5.04 4.12 8.96
C PHE A 201 -3.67 3.60 9.42
N MET A 202 -2.74 3.41 8.47
CA MET A 202 -1.41 2.91 8.77
C MET A 202 -0.63 3.86 9.69
N PHE A 203 -0.70 5.18 9.43
CA PHE A 203 0.02 6.17 10.23
C PHE A 203 -0.65 6.47 11.57
N ASP A 204 -1.98 6.29 11.72
CA ASP A 204 -2.64 6.33 13.04
C ASP A 204 -2.10 5.21 13.95
N LEU A 205 -1.98 3.98 13.42
CA LEU A 205 -1.40 2.87 14.17
C LEU A 205 0.09 3.07 14.47
N ALA A 206 0.86 3.54 13.50
CA ALA A 206 2.28 3.85 13.71
C ALA A 206 2.45 4.91 14.82
N ALA A 207 1.62 5.96 14.83
CA ALA A 207 1.66 6.99 15.86
C ALA A 207 1.31 6.43 17.26
N MET A 208 0.35 5.50 17.36
CA MET A 208 0.09 4.79 18.62
C MET A 208 1.32 4.01 19.10
N ALA A 209 2.00 3.30 18.19
CA ALA A 209 3.18 2.51 18.53
C ALA A 209 4.34 3.39 19.02
N VAL A 210 4.62 4.51 18.32
CA VAL A 210 5.58 5.54 18.75
C VAL A 210 5.27 6.01 20.17
N ALA A 211 4.02 6.39 20.43
CA ALA A 211 3.61 6.86 21.75
C ALA A 211 3.78 5.80 22.85
N GLN A 212 3.49 4.52 22.57
CA GLN A 212 3.66 3.45 23.57
C GLN A 212 5.12 3.13 23.86
N LEU A 213 5.97 3.12 22.83
CA LEU A 213 7.41 2.88 22.98
C LEU A 213 8.09 4.02 23.75
N TRP A 214 7.85 5.27 23.35
CA TRP A 214 8.49 6.42 24.00
C TRP A 214 7.97 6.69 25.41
N LYS A 215 6.76 6.25 25.74
CA LYS A 215 6.23 6.27 27.11
C LYS A 215 6.79 5.15 28.00
N GLY A 216 7.41 4.11 27.41
CA GLY A 216 7.90 2.93 28.14
C GLY A 216 6.82 1.88 28.44
N ASN A 217 5.64 1.97 27.82
CA ASN A 217 4.58 0.96 27.92
C ASN A 217 4.86 -0.27 27.02
N ALA A 218 5.76 -0.11 26.06
CA ALA A 218 6.39 -1.15 25.26
C ALA A 218 7.90 -0.86 25.21
N ALA A 219 8.71 -1.87 24.91
CA ALA A 219 10.15 -1.73 24.83
C ALA A 219 10.63 -2.03 23.41
N PHE A 220 11.66 -1.29 22.97
CA PHE A 220 12.45 -1.71 21.82
C PHE A 220 13.19 -3.01 22.14
N PRO A 221 13.37 -3.90 21.15
CA PRO A 221 14.32 -4.99 21.32
C PRO A 221 15.76 -4.41 21.38
N PRO A 222 16.76 -5.23 21.76
CA PRO A 222 18.16 -4.81 21.74
C PRO A 222 18.57 -4.25 20.37
N GLN A 223 19.55 -3.32 20.35
CA GLN A 223 20.03 -2.65 19.13
C GLN A 223 20.36 -3.62 18.00
N ALA A 224 21.14 -4.67 18.30
CA ALA A 224 21.53 -5.69 17.33
C ALA A 224 20.33 -6.42 16.71
N GLU A 225 19.24 -6.59 17.46
CA GLU A 225 18.02 -7.21 16.95
C GLU A 225 17.24 -6.25 16.04
N MET A 226 17.21 -4.94 16.35
CA MET A 226 16.62 -3.94 15.45
C MET A 226 17.37 -3.88 14.12
N GLU A 227 18.71 -3.90 14.16
CA GLU A 227 19.57 -3.91 12.98
C GLU A 227 19.34 -5.18 12.14
N ARG A 228 19.32 -6.36 12.78
CA ARG A 228 19.02 -7.64 12.12
C ARG A 228 17.67 -7.60 11.39
N VAL A 229 16.62 -7.09 12.04
CA VAL A 229 15.30 -6.96 11.41
C VAL A 229 15.32 -6.03 10.21
N VAL A 230 16.04 -4.91 10.28
CA VAL A 230 16.21 -3.98 9.15
C VAL A 230 16.95 -4.64 7.99
N ASP A 231 18.02 -5.40 8.27
CA ASP A 231 18.79 -6.09 7.24
C ASP A 231 17.97 -7.18 6.54
N GLU A 232 17.21 -7.99 7.29
CA GLU A 232 16.30 -8.99 6.74
C GLU A 232 15.19 -8.36 5.89
N HIS A 233 14.66 -7.23 6.33
CA HIS A 233 13.69 -6.47 5.58
C HIS A 233 14.29 -5.92 4.27
N HIS A 234 15.48 -5.33 4.33
CA HIS A 234 16.18 -4.77 3.17
C HIS A 234 16.56 -5.85 2.16
N ALA A 235 16.99 -7.04 2.61
CA ALA A 235 17.24 -8.18 1.73
C ALA A 235 15.96 -8.62 0.99
N TRP A 236 14.83 -8.65 1.68
CA TRP A 236 13.53 -8.93 1.06
C TRP A 236 13.12 -7.85 0.03
N VAL A 237 13.31 -6.57 0.35
CA VAL A 237 13.04 -5.45 -0.57
C VAL A 237 13.93 -5.53 -1.82
N CYS A 238 15.21 -5.88 -1.67
CA CYS A 238 16.14 -6.08 -2.79
C CYS A 238 15.73 -7.29 -3.66
N HIS A 239 15.24 -8.38 -3.05
CA HIS A 239 14.70 -9.50 -3.80
C HIS A 239 13.48 -9.10 -4.64
N LEU A 240 12.59 -8.25 -4.09
CA LEU A 240 11.47 -7.73 -4.87
C LEU A 240 11.94 -6.82 -6.00
N SER A 241 12.93 -5.94 -5.77
CA SER A 241 13.38 -4.98 -6.77
C SER A 241 14.07 -5.62 -7.97
N ALA A 242 14.62 -6.83 -7.82
CA ALA A 242 15.12 -7.64 -8.93
C ALA A 242 14.01 -8.08 -9.91
N ARG A 243 12.73 -8.05 -9.48
CA ARG A 243 11.57 -8.51 -10.24
C ARG A 243 10.74 -7.37 -10.84
N GLY A 244 11.09 -6.12 -10.56
CA GLY A 244 10.39 -4.93 -11.04
C GLY A 244 10.55 -3.74 -10.09
N SER A 245 9.99 -2.57 -10.45
CA SER A 245 10.10 -1.40 -9.58
C SER A 245 9.34 -1.57 -8.26
N VAL A 246 9.97 -1.19 -7.15
CA VAL A 246 9.48 -1.36 -5.78
C VAL A 246 9.57 -0.05 -5.03
N MET A 247 8.53 0.28 -4.25
CA MET A 247 8.53 1.45 -3.38
C MET A 247 9.46 1.21 -2.17
N PRO A 248 10.41 2.10 -1.84
CA PRO A 248 11.28 1.94 -0.67
C PRO A 248 10.53 1.78 0.66
N ALA A 249 9.35 2.39 0.77
CA ALA A 249 8.46 2.33 1.94
C ALA A 249 7.69 1.00 2.08
N ILE A 250 7.87 0.03 1.18
CA ILE A 250 7.10 -1.21 1.21
C ILE A 250 7.41 -2.03 2.47
N VAL A 251 6.40 -2.62 3.10
CA VAL A 251 6.58 -3.54 4.24
C VAL A 251 5.84 -4.86 4.03
N LYS A 252 6.26 -5.90 4.75
CA LYS A 252 5.49 -7.13 4.90
C LYS A 252 4.26 -6.84 5.77
N ALA A 253 3.11 -6.70 5.13
CA ALA A 253 1.86 -6.29 5.78
C ALA A 253 1.50 -7.16 6.99
N SER A 254 1.71 -8.48 6.92
CA SER A 254 1.43 -9.40 8.02
C SER A 254 2.27 -9.10 9.25
N ASP A 255 3.58 -8.98 9.04
CA ASP A 255 4.56 -8.89 10.12
C ASP A 255 4.48 -7.51 10.78
N TRP A 256 4.32 -6.48 9.96
CA TRP A 256 4.15 -5.11 10.46
C TRP A 256 2.84 -4.95 11.23
N MET A 257 1.74 -5.55 10.77
CA MET A 257 0.47 -5.51 11.50
C MET A 257 0.52 -6.31 12.79
N ASP A 258 1.16 -7.49 12.82
CA ASP A 258 1.36 -8.25 14.07
C ASP A 258 2.13 -7.41 15.09
N TRP A 259 3.25 -6.80 14.66
CA TRP A 259 4.08 -5.93 15.49
C TRP A 259 3.31 -4.70 16.01
N VAL A 260 2.65 -3.94 15.14
CA VAL A 260 2.00 -2.69 15.54
C VAL A 260 0.83 -2.95 16.49
N ASN A 261 0.08 -4.04 16.29
CA ASN A 261 -1.03 -4.39 17.18
C ASN A 261 -0.55 -4.75 18.59
N ASP A 262 0.59 -5.43 18.71
CA ASP A 262 1.21 -5.73 20.01
C ASP A 262 1.77 -4.48 20.69
N VAL A 263 2.55 -3.67 19.95
CA VAL A 263 3.19 -2.47 20.49
C VAL A 263 2.16 -1.41 20.87
N ALA A 264 1.21 -1.11 19.98
CA ALA A 264 0.11 -0.20 20.30
C ALA A 264 -0.85 -0.81 21.33
N GLY A 265 -0.88 -2.13 21.47
CA GLY A 265 -1.79 -2.83 22.36
C GLY A 265 -3.25 -2.63 21.93
N THR A 266 -3.56 -2.84 20.65
CA THR A 266 -4.94 -2.76 20.14
C THR A 266 -5.79 -3.92 20.65
N ASN A 267 -5.13 -5.05 20.94
CA ASN A 267 -5.72 -6.33 21.35
C ASN A 267 -6.79 -6.89 20.38
N LEU A 268 -6.89 -6.37 19.16
CA LEU A 268 -7.89 -6.80 18.18
C LEU A 268 -7.78 -8.30 17.88
N GLY A 269 -6.57 -8.77 17.54
CA GLY A 269 -6.31 -10.21 17.31
C GLY A 269 -6.53 -11.09 18.54
N ARG A 270 -6.36 -10.56 19.75
CA ARG A 270 -6.60 -11.30 21.00
C ARG A 270 -8.10 -11.55 21.26
N TYR A 271 -8.94 -10.56 20.98
CA TYR A 271 -10.39 -10.64 21.18
C TYR A 271 -11.15 -11.20 19.98
N LEU A 272 -10.57 -11.20 18.78
CA LEU A 272 -11.15 -11.81 17.58
C LEU A 272 -10.49 -13.14 17.18
N GLY A 273 -9.48 -13.57 17.93
CA GLY A 273 -8.81 -14.86 17.73
C GLY A 273 -9.47 -16.02 18.48
N TYR A 274 -8.86 -17.20 18.37
CA TYR A 274 -9.37 -18.46 18.94
C TYR A 274 -8.90 -18.74 20.38
N GLY A 275 -8.34 -17.73 21.06
CA GLY A 275 -7.94 -17.83 22.46
C GLY A 275 -9.11 -17.64 23.44
N ILE A 276 -8.85 -17.83 24.74
CA ILE A 276 -9.88 -17.72 25.79
C ILE A 276 -10.58 -16.36 25.77
N ALA A 277 -9.85 -15.27 25.53
CA ALA A 277 -10.43 -13.93 25.46
C ALA A 277 -11.40 -13.79 24.26
N GLY A 278 -11.03 -14.34 23.11
CA GLY A 278 -11.88 -14.32 21.92
C GLY A 278 -13.12 -15.20 22.07
N TRP A 279 -12.99 -16.41 22.62
CA TRP A 279 -14.15 -17.25 22.94
C TRP A 279 -15.09 -16.59 23.95
N LYS A 280 -14.55 -15.95 25.00
CA LYS A 280 -15.37 -15.19 25.98
C LYS A 280 -16.09 -14.02 25.31
N PHE A 281 -15.41 -13.27 24.44
CA PHE A 281 -16.01 -12.14 23.73
C PHE A 281 -17.11 -12.61 22.77
N TRP A 282 -16.84 -13.65 21.99
CA TRP A 282 -17.81 -14.27 21.10
C TRP A 282 -19.03 -14.80 21.85
N LEU A 283 -18.87 -15.50 22.97
CA LEU A 283 -20.01 -15.96 23.77
C LEU A 283 -20.83 -14.80 24.35
N LYS A 284 -20.18 -13.69 24.71
CA LYS A 284 -20.84 -12.52 25.31
C LYS A 284 -21.60 -11.67 24.29
N ASP A 285 -21.06 -11.48 23.09
CA ASP A 285 -21.61 -10.56 22.08
C ASP A 285 -21.43 -11.09 20.66
N ARG A 286 -22.14 -12.20 20.34
CA ARG A 286 -22.05 -12.89 19.05
C ARG A 286 -22.37 -11.99 17.86
N GLU A 287 -23.39 -11.14 18.00
CA GLU A 287 -23.83 -10.27 16.93
C GLU A 287 -22.76 -9.23 16.60
N PHE A 288 -22.18 -8.60 17.62
CA PHE A 288 -21.12 -7.63 17.39
C PHE A 288 -19.82 -8.29 16.91
N CYS A 289 -19.50 -9.51 17.38
CA CYS A 289 -18.41 -10.30 16.80
C CYS A 289 -18.60 -10.53 15.30
N ARG A 290 -19.82 -10.86 14.86
CA ARG A 290 -20.13 -11.02 13.44
C ARG A 290 -19.88 -9.72 12.68
N VAL A 291 -20.34 -8.57 13.20
CA VAL A 291 -20.08 -7.26 12.60
C VAL A 291 -18.58 -6.98 12.48
N LEU A 292 -17.79 -7.30 13.51
CA LEU A 292 -16.33 -7.09 13.48
C LEU A 292 -15.61 -8.01 12.49
N MET A 293 -16.05 -9.27 12.37
CA MET A 293 -15.41 -10.26 11.50
C MET A 293 -15.80 -10.11 10.04
N ASP A 294 -17.07 -9.78 9.77
CA ASP A 294 -17.72 -9.84 8.45
C ASP A 294 -18.24 -8.51 7.92
N GLY A 295 -18.36 -7.51 8.78
CA GLY A 295 -18.64 -6.15 8.34
C GLY A 295 -17.39 -5.48 7.76
N LEU A 296 -17.56 -4.22 7.37
CA LEU A 296 -16.47 -3.40 6.86
C LEU A 296 -15.38 -3.23 7.93
N LEU A 297 -14.13 -3.52 7.54
CA LEU A 297 -12.97 -3.38 8.42
C LEU A 297 -12.76 -1.90 8.80
N SER A 298 -13.32 -1.52 9.95
CA SER A 298 -13.28 -0.15 10.44
C SER A 298 -11.98 0.17 11.19
N PRO A 299 -11.34 1.32 10.94
CA PRO A 299 -10.23 1.80 11.78
C PRO A 299 -10.60 1.90 13.27
N HIS A 300 -11.87 2.17 13.58
CA HIS A 300 -12.38 2.21 14.94
C HIS A 300 -12.21 0.88 15.71
N ALA A 301 -12.11 -0.27 15.02
CA ALA A 301 -11.91 -1.57 15.65
C ALA A 301 -10.56 -1.66 16.39
N TYR A 302 -9.53 -1.00 15.85
CA TYR A 302 -8.24 -0.87 16.51
C TYR A 302 -8.29 0.05 17.72
N ARG A 303 -9.42 0.76 17.87
CA ARG A 303 -9.75 1.56 19.04
C ARG A 303 -10.73 0.93 20.06
N LEU A 304 -11.18 -0.30 19.82
CA LEU A 304 -12.27 -0.94 20.55
C LEU A 304 -11.89 -1.62 21.88
N PHE A 305 -10.83 -2.44 21.91
CA PHE A 305 -10.53 -3.26 23.08
C PHE A 305 -9.55 -2.57 24.05
N PRO A 306 -9.61 -2.88 25.36
CA PRO A 306 -8.66 -2.34 26.33
C PRO A 306 -7.24 -2.82 26.01
N GLY A 307 -6.23 -1.97 26.24
CA GLY A 307 -4.82 -2.29 26.00
C GLY A 307 -3.89 -1.13 26.33
N LYS A 308 -2.70 -1.07 25.70
CA LYS A 308 -1.67 -0.06 26.00
C LYS A 308 -2.12 1.34 25.56
N ARG A 309 -2.60 1.45 24.32
CA ARG A 309 -3.21 2.69 23.80
C ARG A 309 -4.61 2.91 24.40
N LYS A 310 -5.00 4.19 24.51
CA LYS A 310 -6.29 4.59 25.09
C LYS A 310 -7.47 4.03 24.30
N GLU A 311 -8.35 3.29 24.97
CA GLU A 311 -9.64 2.82 24.45
C GLU A 311 -10.54 4.00 24.05
N TRP A 312 -11.31 3.86 22.97
CA TRP A 312 -12.33 4.83 22.60
C TRP A 312 -13.73 4.29 22.89
N SER A 313 -14.40 4.85 23.89
CA SER A 313 -15.75 4.44 24.30
C SER A 313 -16.80 4.56 23.16
N GLY A 314 -16.56 5.42 22.18
CA GLY A 314 -17.41 5.57 20.99
C GLY A 314 -17.19 4.50 19.91
N ALA A 315 -16.17 3.64 20.03
CA ALA A 315 -15.76 2.73 18.96
C ALA A 315 -16.88 1.79 18.52
N ARG A 316 -17.55 1.13 19.47
CA ARG A 316 -18.68 0.22 19.18
C ARG A 316 -19.80 0.93 18.41
N LYS A 317 -20.21 2.11 18.87
CA LYS A 317 -21.26 2.91 18.22
C LYS A 317 -20.86 3.30 16.80
N ALA A 318 -19.61 3.74 16.60
CA ALA A 318 -19.10 4.14 15.29
C ALA A 318 -19.02 2.97 14.30
N ILE A 319 -18.56 1.79 14.75
CA ILE A 319 -18.49 0.58 13.92
C ILE A 319 -19.89 0.18 13.43
N ILE A 320 -20.86 0.14 14.35
CA ILE A 320 -22.26 -0.19 14.02
C ILE A 320 -22.86 0.86 13.08
N ALA A 321 -22.62 2.15 13.33
CA ALA A 321 -23.13 3.23 12.47
C ALA A 321 -22.55 3.18 11.06
N MET A 322 -21.25 2.91 10.94
CA MET A 322 -20.56 2.77 9.65
C MET A 322 -21.06 1.56 8.87
N GLU A 323 -21.28 0.42 9.53
CA GLU A 323 -21.84 -0.77 8.88
C GLU A 323 -23.27 -0.53 8.40
N LYS A 324 -24.11 0.14 9.21
CA LYS A 324 -25.48 0.52 8.81
C LYS A 324 -25.50 1.48 7.63
N ASP A 325 -24.65 2.51 7.62
CA ASP A 325 -24.54 3.44 6.49
C ASP A 325 -24.07 2.72 5.22
N ARG A 326 -23.06 1.83 5.34
CA ARG A 326 -22.62 0.98 4.23
C ARG A 326 -23.74 0.11 3.68
N GLU A 327 -24.46 -0.60 4.56
CA GLU A 327 -25.55 -1.49 4.17
C GLU A 327 -26.71 -0.71 3.54
N ALA A 328 -27.06 0.47 4.08
CA ALA A 328 -28.09 1.33 3.51
C ALA A 328 -27.74 1.84 2.11
N ARG A 329 -26.45 2.07 1.82
CA ARG A 329 -25.98 2.55 0.52
C ARG A 329 -25.77 1.45 -0.51
N PHE A 330 -25.27 0.29 -0.08
CA PHE A 330 -24.70 -0.73 -0.99
C PHE A 330 -25.34 -2.12 -0.85
N GLY A 331 -26.25 -2.30 0.10
CA GLY A 331 -26.85 -3.59 0.43
C GLY A 331 -25.95 -4.50 1.29
N PRO A 332 -26.35 -5.76 1.51
CA PRO A 332 -25.58 -6.72 2.29
C PRO A 332 -24.24 -7.06 1.61
N MET A 333 -23.26 -7.48 2.42
CA MET A 333 -21.99 -8.00 1.91
C MET A 333 -22.20 -9.43 1.38
N GLU A 334 -21.80 -9.65 0.13
CA GLU A 334 -21.79 -10.97 -0.53
C GLU A 334 -20.52 -11.78 -0.23
#